data_AF-A0A840LIG4-F1
#
_entry.id   AF-A0A840LIG4-F1
#
_cell.length_a   1.000
_cell.length_b   1.000
_cell.length_c   1.000
_cell.angle_alpha   90.00
_cell.angle_beta   90.00
_cell.angle_gamma   90.00
#
_symmetry.space_group_name_H-M   'P 1'
#
loop_
_entity.id
_entity.type
_entity.pdbx_description
1 polymer ?
#
loop_
_entity_poly.entity_id
_entity_poly.type
_entity_poly.pdbx_seq_one_letter_code
_entity_poly.pdbx_strand_id
1 'polypeptide(L)'
;MPTPYSAPATPCPSPALPLIALSLATGLLLTACGGDGGAGQTPAPAPAPAPAPAFKGVSLGGTAAVGLALAGAKLEAKCSVGAGSTTTASDGSYSLKMDGAALPCALRLSSSDGSRVLHSLAEGTGSAAEGLVTTANISPLTELVLAKLAGSASTPAELYAGYNAANSPTAAQIAQAKSAVAAALKPVLNLDGIDPISSAFKAATAAGTPGDATDQKLDTLMAALARGKTTLAALANTLLSSGSAEAAAAAVSAALTAPPLADCPTLRSGSYAMVSRRGEVQEMQLDLARMEASDAQSTLKLVATAEACRFAGLDGQGRKQVEIAFGAQAVGLGVTEADAQGDRGTALFFPKQTLALADLAGAWTLVDWDQPSSTQLPRLGLASVTLAADGGFVAQGCTQTGGVADCSDPARKNQGQISLNAKGQLQLPGGALGYAFRSSDGTQMLAWGKPNGGGMTLLSRAKPLALPAVGSSYKAWESNGYAALPAPDVFVAQALGAFETRFSTADAAAGSFGTTEGVLLFANKPLPGLVYRPAGQSGGKSWTEGVLLEVKGLLYVMGSGDANQASLILALQKP
;
A
#
# COMPACT_ATOMS: atom_id res chain seq x y z
N MET A 1 -44.33 -27.54 -28.58
CA MET A 1 -45.77 -27.61 -28.24
C MET A 1 -45.88 -28.16 -26.82
N PRO A 2 -46.60 -27.53 -25.87
CA PRO A 2 -47.17 -26.18 -25.89
C PRO A 2 -46.54 -25.23 -24.83
N THR A 3 -46.36 -23.97 -25.24
CA THR A 3 -46.38 -22.74 -24.43
C THR A 3 -47.86 -22.30 -24.24
N PRO A 4 -48.19 -21.08 -23.75
CA PRO A 4 -47.75 -20.32 -22.57
C PRO A 4 -48.97 -19.83 -21.73
N TYR A 5 -48.71 -19.18 -20.58
CA TYR A 5 -49.61 -18.12 -20.09
C TYR A 5 -48.79 -16.89 -19.70
N SER A 6 -49.02 -15.80 -20.43
CA SER A 6 -48.57 -14.44 -20.16
C SER A 6 -49.71 -13.66 -19.53
N ALA A 7 -49.42 -12.72 -18.62
CA ALA A 7 -50.11 -11.44 -18.55
C ALA A 7 -49.32 -10.41 -17.70
N PRO A 8 -49.49 -9.10 -17.97
CA PRO A 8 -48.51 -8.05 -17.69
C PRO A 8 -48.96 -7.06 -16.59
N ALA A 9 -48.05 -6.23 -16.11
CA ALA A 9 -48.36 -5.03 -15.32
C ALA A 9 -47.81 -3.77 -16.01
N THR A 10 -48.72 -2.92 -16.49
CA THR A 10 -48.55 -1.51 -16.86
C THR A 10 -49.74 -0.73 -16.27
N PRO A 11 -49.85 0.60 -16.44
CA PRO A 11 -49.23 1.64 -15.63
C PRO A 11 -50.28 2.47 -14.85
N CYS A 12 -49.88 3.17 -13.78
CA CYS A 12 -50.74 4.17 -13.14
C CYS A 12 -50.60 5.55 -13.83
N PRO A 13 -51.71 6.21 -14.20
CA PRO A 13 -51.73 7.58 -14.70
C PRO A 13 -52.07 8.63 -13.61
N SER A 14 -51.46 9.81 -13.75
CA SER A 14 -51.93 11.21 -13.54
C SER A 14 -52.77 11.61 -12.29
N PRO A 15 -52.68 12.90 -11.87
CA PRO A 15 -53.51 13.92 -12.53
C PRO A 15 -52.78 15.24 -12.85
N ALA A 16 -53.21 15.84 -13.95
CA ALA A 16 -52.97 17.22 -14.34
C ALA A 16 -54.08 18.14 -13.78
N LEU A 17 -53.75 19.38 -13.43
CA LEU A 17 -54.67 20.53 -13.30
C LEU A 17 -53.81 21.84 -13.32
N PRO A 18 -54.37 23.03 -13.61
CA PRO A 18 -54.25 23.68 -14.92
C PRO A 18 -53.73 25.13 -14.87
N LEU A 19 -53.65 25.71 -16.08
CA LEU A 19 -53.49 27.12 -16.46
C LEU A 19 -53.93 28.18 -15.43
N ILE A 20 -53.07 29.19 -15.23
CA ILE A 20 -53.48 30.60 -15.16
C ILE A 20 -52.50 31.44 -16.01
N ALA A 21 -53.08 32.19 -16.96
CA ALA A 21 -52.45 33.20 -17.81
C ALA A 21 -52.63 34.62 -17.20
N LEU A 22 -52.13 35.65 -17.92
CA LEU A 22 -52.11 37.11 -17.63
C LEU A 22 -51.00 37.56 -16.65
N SER A 23 -50.20 38.61 -16.88
CA SER A 23 -50.39 39.81 -17.72
C SER A 23 -49.11 40.67 -17.76
N LEU A 24 -48.92 41.39 -18.89
CA LEU A 24 -48.36 42.76 -19.09
C LEU A 24 -47.07 43.15 -18.31
N ALA A 25 -45.93 43.33 -18.98
CA ALA A 25 -45.52 44.57 -19.68
C ALA A 25 -45.69 45.85 -18.84
N THR A 26 -44.59 46.50 -18.45
CA THR A 26 -44.30 47.95 -18.65
C THR A 26 -42.88 48.25 -18.14
N GLY A 27 -42.01 48.75 -19.00
CA GLY A 27 -40.75 49.38 -18.60
C GLY A 27 -40.98 50.84 -18.23
N LEU A 28 -40.27 51.34 -17.21
CA LEU A 28 -40.05 52.77 -17.03
C LEU A 28 -38.56 53.05 -16.83
N LEU A 29 -38.00 53.71 -17.83
CA LEU A 29 -36.80 54.52 -17.75
C LEU A 29 -37.11 55.72 -16.85
N LEU A 30 -36.36 55.91 -15.77
CA LEU A 30 -36.32 57.19 -15.08
C LEU A 30 -35.09 57.96 -15.56
N THR A 31 -35.29 58.76 -16.61
CA THR A 31 -34.51 59.96 -16.89
C THR A 31 -35.15 61.12 -16.14
N ALA A 32 -34.51 61.62 -15.08
CA ALA A 32 -34.88 62.88 -14.45
C ALA A 32 -33.73 63.87 -14.65
N CYS A 33 -33.89 64.71 -15.68
CA CYS A 33 -33.25 66.01 -15.79
C CYS A 33 -34.28 67.03 -15.30
N GLY A 34 -33.91 67.81 -14.30
CA GLY A 34 -34.72 68.90 -13.77
C GLY A 34 -33.83 69.81 -12.93
N GLY A 35 -33.37 70.90 -13.54
CA GLY A 35 -32.78 72.02 -12.82
C GLY A 35 -33.84 73.07 -12.53
N ASP A 36 -33.69 73.79 -11.42
CA ASP A 36 -33.62 75.26 -11.43
C ASP A 36 -33.03 75.78 -10.11
N GLY A 37 -32.49 77.00 -10.18
CA GLY A 37 -31.47 77.55 -9.28
C GLY A 37 -31.90 77.92 -7.86
N GLY A 38 -30.95 77.78 -6.94
CA GLY A 38 -30.95 78.36 -5.60
C GLY A 38 -29.52 78.53 -5.12
N ALA A 39 -29.05 79.77 -5.04
CA ALA A 39 -27.74 80.10 -4.49
C ALA A 39 -27.69 79.71 -3.00
N GLY A 40 -27.01 78.61 -2.69
CA GLY A 40 -26.83 78.12 -1.32
C GLY A 40 -25.66 77.14 -1.26
N GLN A 41 -24.53 77.63 -0.76
CA GLN A 41 -23.33 76.93 -0.28
C GLN A 41 -23.22 75.43 -0.64
N THR A 42 -22.37 75.12 -1.61
CA THR A 42 -21.93 73.75 -1.93
C THR A 42 -21.37 73.08 -0.67
N PRO A 43 -21.97 71.98 -0.16
CA PRO A 43 -21.32 71.15 0.83
C PRO A 43 -20.05 70.57 0.19
N ALA A 44 -18.93 70.62 0.91
CA ALA A 44 -17.69 69.98 0.46
C ALA A 44 -17.96 68.51 0.05
N PRO A 45 -17.33 68.00 -1.02
CA PRO A 45 -17.48 66.61 -1.41
C PRO A 45 -17.25 65.70 -0.21
N ALA A 46 -18.17 64.77 0.04
CA ALA A 46 -17.97 63.76 1.07
C ALA A 46 -16.60 63.10 0.85
N PRO A 47 -15.75 62.95 1.89
CA PRO A 47 -14.47 62.28 1.75
C PRO A 47 -14.68 60.93 1.07
N ALA A 48 -13.85 60.63 0.05
CA ALA A 48 -13.87 59.32 -0.58
C ALA A 48 -13.80 58.24 0.51
N PRO A 49 -14.62 57.17 0.44
CA PRO A 49 -14.58 56.09 1.42
C PRO A 49 -13.14 55.63 1.61
N ALA A 50 -12.70 55.56 2.88
CA ALA A 50 -11.36 55.09 3.19
C ALA A 50 -11.15 53.71 2.51
N PRO A 51 -10.02 53.50 1.80
CA PRO A 51 -9.78 52.24 1.11
C PRO A 51 -9.91 51.09 2.10
N ALA A 52 -10.66 50.05 1.72
CA ALA A 52 -10.84 48.87 2.54
C ALA A 52 -9.47 48.32 2.95
N PRO A 53 -9.27 47.90 4.21
CA PRO A 53 -7.99 47.38 4.65
C PRO A 53 -7.56 46.21 3.76
N ALA A 54 -6.33 46.25 3.28
CA ALA A 54 -5.77 45.20 2.42
C ALA A 54 -5.81 43.86 3.17
N PHE A 55 -6.23 42.80 2.49
CA PHE A 55 -6.24 41.44 3.03
C PHE A 55 -4.82 41.03 3.44
N LYS A 56 -4.68 40.58 4.69
CA LYS A 56 -3.41 40.12 5.26
C LYS A 56 -3.53 38.66 5.68
N GLY A 57 -3.30 37.77 4.73
CA GLY A 57 -3.39 36.34 4.94
C GLY A 57 -3.14 35.56 3.66
N VAL A 58 -3.69 34.34 3.60
CA VAL A 58 -3.62 33.46 2.42
C VAL A 58 -5.01 33.23 1.86
N SER A 59 -5.18 33.42 0.56
CA SER A 59 -6.35 33.05 -0.23
C SER A 59 -6.01 31.86 -1.12
N LEU A 60 -6.56 30.70 -0.80
CA LEU A 60 -6.45 29.48 -1.60
C LEU A 60 -7.64 29.38 -2.54
N GLY A 61 -7.38 29.12 -3.82
CA GLY A 61 -8.40 28.72 -4.79
C GLY A 61 -7.98 27.44 -5.51
N GLY A 62 -8.94 26.72 -6.08
CA GLY A 62 -8.63 25.54 -6.87
C GLY A 62 -9.86 24.70 -7.20
N THR A 63 -9.61 23.57 -7.86
CA THR A 63 -10.63 22.59 -8.24
C THR A 63 -10.36 21.25 -7.56
N ALA A 64 -11.41 20.64 -6.99
CA ALA A 64 -11.36 19.31 -6.44
C ALA A 64 -12.12 18.32 -7.32
N ALA A 65 -11.43 17.32 -7.89
CA ALA A 65 -12.02 16.37 -8.83
C ALA A 65 -11.28 15.04 -8.89
N VAL A 66 -12.02 14.00 -9.30
CA VAL A 66 -11.50 12.66 -9.64
C VAL A 66 -11.84 12.30 -11.10
N GLY A 67 -11.87 13.29 -11.99
CA GLY A 67 -12.52 13.22 -13.31
C GLY A 67 -13.97 13.75 -13.27
N LEU A 68 -14.66 13.54 -12.15
CA LEU A 68 -15.87 14.29 -11.80
C LEU A 68 -15.58 15.26 -10.66
N ALA A 69 -16.19 16.45 -10.72
CA ALA A 69 -16.21 17.42 -9.64
C ALA A 69 -16.69 16.80 -8.32
N LEU A 70 -15.91 17.00 -7.26
CA LEU A 70 -16.27 16.59 -5.91
C LEU A 70 -17.11 17.69 -5.26
N ALA A 71 -18.42 17.73 -5.54
CA ALA A 71 -19.33 18.75 -5.02
C ALA A 71 -19.63 18.59 -3.52
N GLY A 72 -19.67 19.71 -2.78
CA GLY A 72 -20.02 19.72 -1.36
C GLY A 72 -19.02 19.00 -0.45
N ALA A 73 -17.81 18.74 -0.94
CA ALA A 73 -16.75 18.10 -0.18
C ALA A 73 -16.16 19.09 0.83
N LYS A 74 -15.88 18.63 2.04
CA LYS A 74 -15.27 19.43 3.10
C LYS A 74 -13.77 19.54 2.83
N LEU A 75 -13.25 20.76 2.77
CA LEU A 75 -11.83 21.07 2.61
C LEU A 75 -11.28 21.70 3.88
N GLU A 76 -10.12 21.23 4.33
CA GLU A 76 -9.40 21.74 5.49
C GLU A 76 -7.94 22.02 5.12
N ALA A 77 -7.45 23.22 5.43
CA ALA A 77 -6.07 23.63 5.21
C ALA A 77 -5.34 23.85 6.53
N LYS A 78 -4.12 23.31 6.63
CA LYS A 78 -3.14 23.59 7.68
C LYS A 78 -1.95 24.28 7.05
N CYS A 79 -1.72 25.52 7.41
CA CYS A 79 -0.66 26.35 6.85
C CYS A 79 0.57 26.36 7.79
N SER A 80 1.72 26.87 7.32
CA SER A 80 2.90 27.03 8.18
C SER A 80 2.58 27.89 9.40
N VAL A 81 1.68 28.86 9.21
CA VAL A 81 0.94 29.57 10.25
C VAL A 81 -0.53 29.60 9.84
N GLY A 82 -1.44 29.34 10.80
CA GLY A 82 -2.88 29.41 10.57
C GLY A 82 -3.50 28.13 9.98
N ALA A 83 -4.82 28.07 10.02
CA ALA A 83 -5.61 26.99 9.46
C ALA A 83 -7.00 27.51 9.08
N GLY A 84 -7.71 26.77 8.23
CA GLY A 84 -9.05 27.14 7.79
C GLY A 84 -9.77 26.00 7.11
N SER A 85 -11.05 26.19 6.82
CA SER A 85 -11.87 25.20 6.13
C SER A 85 -12.93 25.85 5.27
N THR A 86 -13.31 25.17 4.19
CA THR A 86 -14.40 25.56 3.29
C THR A 86 -15.07 24.31 2.71
N THR A 87 -16.02 24.51 1.80
CA THR A 87 -16.64 23.43 1.02
C THR A 87 -16.54 23.74 -0.47
N THR A 88 -16.42 22.70 -1.29
CA THR A 88 -16.41 22.83 -2.74
C THR A 88 -17.81 23.11 -3.29
N ALA A 89 -17.87 23.91 -4.36
CA ALA A 89 -19.08 24.17 -5.12
C ALA A 89 -19.48 22.97 -5.99
N SER A 90 -20.63 23.06 -6.68
CA SER A 90 -21.15 21.99 -7.55
C SER A 90 -20.26 21.62 -8.73
N ASP A 91 -19.38 22.54 -9.15
CA ASP A 91 -18.36 22.32 -10.17
C ASP A 91 -16.99 21.91 -9.59
N GLY A 92 -16.93 21.66 -8.28
CA GLY A 92 -15.70 21.28 -7.58
C GLY A 92 -14.77 22.44 -7.26
N SER A 93 -15.07 23.66 -7.71
CA SER A 93 -14.28 24.84 -7.38
C SER A 93 -14.41 25.20 -5.90
N TYR A 94 -13.38 25.84 -5.33
CA TYR A 94 -13.44 26.38 -3.98
C TYR A 94 -12.62 27.66 -3.84
N SER A 95 -12.96 28.44 -2.81
CA SER A 95 -12.14 29.54 -2.31
C SER A 95 -12.11 29.50 -0.79
N LEU A 96 -10.91 29.62 -0.22
CA LEU A 96 -10.67 29.69 1.22
C LEU A 96 -9.77 30.89 1.52
N LYS A 97 -10.27 31.85 2.29
CA LYS A 97 -9.48 32.97 2.83
C LYS A 97 -9.17 32.72 4.29
N MET A 98 -7.91 32.87 4.66
CA MET A 98 -7.41 32.70 6.03
C MET A 98 -6.58 33.93 6.41
N ASP A 99 -7.12 34.76 7.29
CA ASP A 99 -6.40 35.91 7.84
C ASP A 99 -5.23 35.42 8.72
N GLY A 100 -4.08 36.10 8.65
CA GLY A 100 -2.92 35.75 9.46
C GLY A 100 -2.18 34.47 9.03
N ALA A 101 -2.63 33.78 7.97
CA ALA A 101 -1.99 32.56 7.50
C ALA A 101 -0.71 32.80 6.68
N ALA A 102 0.16 31.79 6.59
CA ALA A 102 1.41 31.83 5.83
C ALA A 102 1.60 30.55 4.99
N LEU A 103 2.23 30.65 3.83
CA LEU A 103 2.52 29.50 2.97
C LEU A 103 3.76 28.73 3.46
N PRO A 104 3.95 27.46 3.07
CA PRO A 104 3.00 26.61 2.32
C PRO A 104 1.92 25.99 3.23
N CYS A 105 0.87 25.43 2.63
CA CYS A 105 -0.21 24.76 3.36
C CYS A 105 -0.42 23.32 2.91
N ALA A 106 -0.71 22.40 3.83
CA ALA A 106 -1.24 21.08 3.54
C ALA A 106 -2.78 21.11 3.54
N LEU A 107 -3.37 20.41 2.58
CA LEU A 107 -4.82 20.38 2.38
C LEU A 107 -5.32 18.94 2.54
N ARG A 108 -6.49 18.81 3.16
CA ARG A 108 -7.26 17.57 3.22
C ARG A 108 -8.67 17.85 2.73
N LEU A 109 -9.17 16.99 1.86
CA LEU A 109 -10.54 17.02 1.38
C LEU A 109 -11.22 15.70 1.72
N SER A 110 -12.43 15.77 2.28
CA SER A 110 -13.30 14.62 2.52
C SER A 110 -14.56 14.77 1.68
N SER A 111 -14.90 13.75 0.89
CA SER A 111 -16.16 13.74 0.13
C SER A 111 -17.35 13.79 1.07
N SER A 112 -18.49 14.28 0.57
CA SER A 112 -19.72 14.47 1.37
C SER A 112 -20.28 13.17 1.96
N ASP A 113 -20.02 12.04 1.31
CA ASP A 113 -20.36 10.69 1.79
C ASP A 113 -19.30 10.06 2.70
N GLY A 114 -18.18 10.75 2.94
CA GLY A 114 -17.04 10.26 3.72
C GLY A 114 -16.27 9.10 3.07
N SER A 115 -16.62 8.68 1.86
CA SER A 115 -16.03 7.50 1.20
C SER A 115 -14.63 7.77 0.64
N ARG A 116 -14.27 9.04 0.44
CA ARG A 116 -12.99 9.44 -0.15
C ARG A 116 -12.35 10.55 0.66
N VAL A 117 -11.05 10.40 0.87
CA VAL A 117 -10.17 11.44 1.40
C VAL A 117 -9.03 11.64 0.42
N LEU A 118 -8.78 12.88 0.03
CA LEU A 118 -7.66 13.29 -0.82
C LEU A 118 -6.88 14.40 -0.15
N HIS A 119 -5.60 14.50 -0.49
CA HIS A 119 -4.68 15.46 0.06
C HIS A 119 -3.99 16.24 -1.07
N SER A 120 -3.56 17.45 -0.73
CA SER A 120 -2.75 18.30 -1.62
C SER A 120 -1.89 19.26 -0.82
N LEU A 121 -1.13 20.10 -1.52
CA LEU A 121 -0.33 21.18 -0.97
C LEU A 121 -0.67 22.49 -1.70
N ALA A 122 -0.65 23.60 -0.98
CA ALA A 122 -0.54 24.93 -1.55
C ALA A 122 0.91 25.38 -1.44
N GLU A 123 1.56 25.52 -2.59
CA GLU A 123 2.97 25.85 -2.68
C GLU A 123 3.23 27.34 -2.53
N GLY A 124 4.47 27.66 -2.17
CA GLY A 124 4.98 29.02 -2.08
C GLY A 124 5.64 29.31 -0.75
N THR A 125 6.16 30.52 -0.66
CA THR A 125 6.72 31.12 0.54
C THR A 125 6.08 32.48 0.73
N GLY A 126 5.85 32.91 1.96
CA GLY A 126 5.35 34.25 2.23
C GLY A 126 4.59 34.32 3.54
N SER A 127 4.56 35.52 4.12
CA SER A 127 3.89 35.80 5.38
C SER A 127 2.50 36.39 5.18
N ALA A 128 1.68 36.35 6.24
CA ALA A 128 0.35 36.96 6.23
C ALA A 128 0.35 38.44 5.84
N ALA A 129 1.45 39.17 6.03
CA ALA A 129 1.53 40.58 5.71
C ALA A 129 1.41 40.89 4.20
N GLU A 130 1.62 39.88 3.34
CA GLU A 130 1.74 40.04 1.89
C GLU A 130 0.42 39.85 1.12
N GLY A 131 -0.64 39.34 1.75
CA GLY A 131 -1.92 39.09 1.07
C GLY A 131 -1.78 38.10 -0.09
N LEU A 132 -1.45 36.85 0.23
CA LEU A 132 -1.05 35.83 -0.74
C LEU A 132 -2.28 35.21 -1.43
N VAL A 133 -2.20 35.02 -2.75
CA VAL A 133 -3.19 34.28 -3.54
C VAL A 133 -2.48 33.15 -4.26
N THR A 134 -2.93 31.91 -4.07
CA THR A 134 -2.33 30.75 -4.72
C THR A 134 -3.38 29.71 -5.12
N THR A 135 -3.04 28.93 -6.15
CA THR A 135 -3.87 27.83 -6.63
C THR A 135 -3.37 26.52 -6.03
N ALA A 136 -4.30 25.74 -5.48
CA ALA A 136 -4.05 24.39 -4.99
C ALA A 136 -5.21 23.50 -5.45
N ASN A 137 -4.97 22.61 -6.39
CA ASN A 137 -5.96 21.62 -6.79
C ASN A 137 -5.95 20.43 -5.83
N ILE A 138 -7.05 19.68 -5.80
CA ILE A 138 -7.12 18.42 -5.04
C ILE A 138 -7.63 17.32 -5.97
N SER A 139 -6.75 16.39 -6.33
CA SER A 139 -7.05 15.33 -7.30
C SER A 139 -6.25 14.05 -7.01
N PRO A 140 -6.54 12.94 -7.71
CA PRO A 140 -5.70 11.75 -7.64
C PRO A 140 -4.22 12.02 -7.98
N LEU A 141 -3.93 13.01 -8.83
CA LEU A 141 -2.54 13.38 -9.15
C LEU A 141 -1.85 14.05 -7.97
N THR A 142 -2.53 14.93 -7.23
CA THR A 142 -1.95 15.57 -6.04
C THR A 142 -1.75 14.57 -4.91
N GLU A 143 -2.66 13.60 -4.76
CA GLU A 143 -2.50 12.50 -3.81
C GLU A 143 -1.23 11.68 -4.11
N LEU A 144 -0.95 11.36 -5.38
CA LEU A 144 0.28 10.67 -5.77
C LEU A 144 1.54 11.50 -5.49
N VAL A 145 1.49 12.82 -5.72
CA VAL A 145 2.60 13.72 -5.37
C VAL A 145 2.85 13.73 -3.87
N LEU A 146 1.80 13.81 -3.05
CA LEU A 146 1.93 13.75 -1.60
C LEU A 146 2.37 12.39 -1.09
N ALA A 147 1.94 11.30 -1.72
CA ALA A 147 2.45 9.97 -1.38
C ALA A 147 3.94 9.87 -1.67
N LYS A 148 4.40 10.42 -2.81
CA LYS A 148 5.83 10.47 -3.12
C LYS A 148 6.62 11.36 -2.16
N LEU A 149 6.04 12.46 -1.70
CA LEU A 149 6.63 13.36 -0.69
C LEU A 149 6.71 12.72 0.70
N ALA A 150 5.63 12.10 1.16
CA ALA A 150 5.57 11.37 2.43
C ALA A 150 6.59 10.22 2.43
N GLY A 151 6.85 9.66 1.25
CA GLY A 151 7.82 8.61 1.06
C GLY A 151 7.39 7.32 1.72
N SER A 152 8.39 6.49 2.00
CA SER A 152 8.19 5.10 2.41
C SER A 152 7.77 4.87 3.85
N ALA A 153 7.99 5.86 4.71
CA ALA A 153 7.79 5.75 6.15
C ALA A 153 6.46 6.38 6.62
N SER A 154 5.68 6.98 5.70
CA SER A 154 4.46 7.68 6.06
C SER A 154 3.42 7.66 4.92
N THR A 155 2.21 8.15 5.20
CA THR A 155 1.13 8.30 4.22
C THR A 155 0.77 9.78 4.01
N PRO A 156 0.07 10.15 2.93
CA PRO A 156 -0.46 11.52 2.77
C PRO A 156 -1.30 12.00 3.97
N ALA A 157 -2.09 11.11 4.56
CA ALA A 157 -2.91 11.41 5.73
C ALA A 157 -2.06 11.71 6.98
N GLU A 158 -1.00 10.93 7.22
CA GLU A 158 -0.06 11.16 8.32
C GLU A 158 0.78 12.43 8.10
N LEU A 159 1.21 12.68 6.86
CA LEU A 159 1.89 13.92 6.48
C LEU A 159 1.00 15.13 6.80
N TYR A 160 -0.28 15.09 6.43
CA TYR A 160 -1.25 16.13 6.78
C TYR A 160 -1.50 16.22 8.29
N ALA A 161 -1.60 15.09 8.98
CA ALA A 161 -1.84 15.06 10.42
C ALA A 161 -0.71 15.76 11.19
N GLY A 162 0.55 15.44 10.85
CA GLY A 162 1.76 15.98 11.47
C GLY A 162 2.25 17.31 10.89
N TYR A 163 1.57 17.87 9.88
CA TYR A 163 2.00 19.08 9.18
C TYR A 163 2.12 20.28 10.11
N ASN A 164 3.27 20.95 10.06
CA ASN A 164 3.58 22.20 10.76
C ASN A 164 4.77 22.89 10.07
N ALA A 165 5.13 24.10 10.51
CA ALA A 165 6.23 24.85 9.91
C ALA A 165 7.59 24.11 9.91
N ALA A 166 7.89 23.30 10.94
CA ALA A 166 9.15 22.57 11.05
C ALA A 166 9.21 21.33 10.13
N ASN A 167 8.05 20.78 9.77
CA ASN A 167 7.93 19.56 8.96
C ASN A 167 7.38 19.83 7.55
N SER A 168 7.33 21.11 7.15
CA SER A 168 6.85 21.51 5.83
C SER A 168 7.85 21.08 4.74
N PRO A 169 7.39 20.46 3.63
CA PRO A 169 8.25 20.17 2.48
C PRO A 169 8.83 21.46 1.87
N THR A 170 10.07 21.37 1.41
CA THR A 170 10.72 22.43 0.64
C THR A 170 10.25 22.43 -0.82
N ALA A 171 10.39 23.56 -1.52
CA ALA A 171 10.07 23.65 -2.94
C ALA A 171 10.84 22.62 -3.80
N ALA A 172 12.09 22.33 -3.44
CA ALA A 172 12.91 21.31 -4.12
C ALA A 172 12.34 19.90 -3.95
N GLN A 173 11.92 19.53 -2.73
CA GLN A 173 11.27 18.23 -2.47
C GLN A 173 9.96 18.09 -3.25
N ILE A 174 9.15 19.16 -3.31
CA ILE A 174 7.89 19.18 -4.05
C ILE A 174 8.14 19.04 -5.55
N ALA A 175 9.08 19.78 -6.12
CA ALA A 175 9.47 19.67 -7.53
C ALA A 175 9.97 18.25 -7.87
N GLN A 176 10.77 17.63 -6.98
CA GLN A 176 11.25 16.26 -7.17
C GLN A 176 10.09 15.25 -7.17
N ALA A 177 9.14 15.39 -6.25
CA ALA A 177 7.97 14.51 -6.18
C ALA A 177 7.07 14.65 -7.41
N LYS A 178 6.80 15.88 -7.88
CA LYS A 178 6.06 16.13 -9.13
C LYS A 178 6.74 15.46 -10.32
N SER A 179 8.05 15.67 -10.47
CA SER A 179 8.85 15.09 -11.56
C SER A 179 8.81 13.56 -11.53
N ALA A 180 8.96 12.95 -10.35
CA ALA A 180 8.88 11.49 -10.21
C ALA A 180 7.50 10.93 -10.57
N VAL A 181 6.41 11.59 -10.16
CA VAL A 181 5.04 11.20 -10.52
C VAL A 181 4.82 11.32 -12.03
N ALA A 182 5.23 12.45 -12.63
CA ALA A 182 5.11 12.67 -14.06
C ALA A 182 5.89 11.64 -14.88
N ALA A 183 7.14 11.35 -14.49
CA ALA A 183 7.96 10.33 -15.14
C ALA A 183 7.34 8.93 -15.04
N ALA A 184 6.83 8.54 -13.85
CA ALA A 184 6.24 7.23 -13.65
C ALA A 184 4.92 7.04 -14.39
N LEU A 185 4.09 8.08 -14.50
CA LEU A 185 2.81 8.02 -15.22
C LEU A 185 2.97 8.14 -16.74
N LYS A 186 4.08 8.69 -17.24
CA LYS A 186 4.30 8.99 -18.67
C LYS A 186 3.91 7.88 -19.66
N PRO A 187 4.17 6.57 -19.39
CA PRO A 187 3.77 5.50 -20.32
C PRO A 187 2.26 5.34 -20.51
N VAL A 188 1.45 5.83 -19.56
CA VAL A 188 -0.02 5.70 -19.56
C VAL A 188 -0.69 7.06 -19.72
N LEU A 189 -0.07 8.12 -19.18
CA LEU A 189 -0.60 9.46 -19.12
C LEU A 189 0.53 10.49 -19.20
N ASN A 190 0.53 11.33 -20.24
CA ASN A 190 1.49 12.43 -20.35
C ASN A 190 1.01 13.67 -19.58
N LEU A 191 1.80 14.14 -18.61
CA LEU A 191 1.57 15.34 -17.81
C LEU A 191 2.39 16.56 -18.26
N ASP A 192 3.09 16.49 -19.40
CA ASP A 192 3.88 17.61 -19.93
C ASP A 192 3.06 18.91 -20.00
N GLY A 193 3.61 20.00 -19.47
CA GLY A 193 2.97 21.33 -19.45
C GLY A 193 1.90 21.52 -18.39
N ILE A 194 1.67 20.55 -17.49
CA ILE A 194 0.70 20.63 -16.40
C ILE A 194 1.41 20.46 -15.06
N ASP A 195 1.18 21.41 -14.17
CA ASP A 195 1.48 21.25 -12.76
C ASP A 195 0.25 20.62 -12.06
N PRO A 196 0.35 19.38 -11.55
CA PRO A 196 -0.78 18.69 -10.93
C PRO A 196 -1.33 19.43 -9.71
N ILE A 197 -0.51 20.27 -9.05
CA ILE A 197 -0.91 21.04 -7.87
C ILE A 197 -1.49 22.40 -8.26
N SER A 198 -0.83 23.15 -9.15
CA SER A 198 -1.12 24.58 -9.33
C SER A 198 -1.78 24.96 -10.66
N SER A 199 -1.74 24.11 -11.70
CA SER A 199 -2.38 24.42 -12.98
C SER A 199 -3.89 24.41 -12.86
N ALA A 200 -4.53 25.56 -13.09
CA ALA A 200 -5.98 25.65 -13.07
C ALA A 200 -6.61 24.66 -14.08
N PHE A 201 -7.72 24.04 -13.68
CA PHE A 201 -8.51 23.21 -14.57
C PHE A 201 -10.00 23.24 -14.22
N LYS A 202 -10.83 22.89 -15.19
CA LYS A 202 -12.26 22.74 -15.10
C LYS A 202 -12.63 21.26 -15.11
N ALA A 203 -13.25 20.79 -14.03
CA ALA A 203 -13.74 19.43 -13.92
C ALA A 203 -15.06 19.21 -14.67
N ALA A 204 -15.32 17.98 -15.10
CA ALA A 204 -16.65 17.58 -15.52
C ALA A 204 -17.61 17.61 -14.32
N THR A 205 -18.90 17.89 -14.58
CA THR A 205 -19.92 17.98 -13.52
C THR A 205 -21.00 16.92 -13.68
N ALA A 206 -21.66 16.55 -12.58
CA ALA A 206 -22.79 15.62 -12.61
C ALA A 206 -23.98 16.11 -13.47
N ALA A 207 -24.04 17.41 -13.74
CA ALA A 207 -25.01 18.03 -14.63
C ALA A 207 -24.66 17.88 -16.13
N GLY A 208 -23.59 17.16 -16.47
CA GLY A 208 -23.19 16.87 -17.85
C GLY A 208 -22.31 17.93 -18.49
N THR A 209 -21.82 18.92 -17.73
CA THR A 209 -20.80 19.85 -18.25
C THR A 209 -19.49 19.09 -18.43
N PRO A 210 -18.87 19.08 -19.61
CA PRO A 210 -17.58 18.42 -19.81
C PRO A 210 -16.45 19.20 -19.13
N GLY A 211 -15.46 18.45 -18.63
CA GLY A 211 -14.19 18.98 -18.17
C GLY A 211 -13.24 19.36 -19.31
N ASP A 212 -12.16 20.04 -18.95
CA ASP A 212 -11.12 20.46 -19.89
C ASP A 212 -10.06 19.37 -20.15
N ALA A 213 -9.01 19.72 -20.89
CA ALA A 213 -7.94 18.79 -21.24
C ALA A 213 -7.16 18.25 -20.03
N THR A 214 -7.10 18.97 -18.92
CA THR A 214 -6.47 18.50 -17.68
C THR A 214 -7.39 17.53 -16.95
N ASP A 215 -8.69 17.79 -16.92
CA ASP A 215 -9.67 16.85 -16.35
C ASP A 215 -9.73 15.53 -17.13
N GLN A 216 -9.64 15.58 -18.46
CA GLN A 216 -9.56 14.37 -19.29
C GLN A 216 -8.35 13.49 -18.96
N LYS A 217 -7.27 14.06 -18.41
CA LYS A 217 -6.12 13.30 -17.91
C LYS A 217 -6.45 12.59 -16.59
N LEU A 218 -7.27 13.19 -15.72
CA LEU A 218 -7.81 12.54 -14.53
C LEU A 218 -8.75 11.38 -14.93
N ASP A 219 -9.62 11.58 -15.92
CA ASP A 219 -10.47 10.52 -16.46
C ASP A 219 -9.65 9.35 -17.00
N THR A 220 -8.58 9.65 -17.73
CA THR A 220 -7.65 8.64 -18.26
C THR A 220 -7.00 7.84 -17.13
N LEU A 221 -6.54 8.50 -16.06
CA LEU A 221 -5.99 7.83 -14.89
C LEU A 221 -7.02 6.93 -14.20
N MET A 222 -8.25 7.42 -13.99
CA MET A 222 -9.30 6.65 -13.34
C MET A 222 -9.74 5.44 -14.18
N ALA A 223 -9.84 5.61 -15.50
CA ALA A 223 -10.10 4.51 -16.42
C ALA A 223 -8.96 3.47 -16.43
N ALA A 224 -7.71 3.91 -16.31
CA ALA A 224 -6.56 3.04 -16.20
C ALA A 224 -6.54 2.27 -14.87
N LEU A 225 -6.89 2.92 -13.75
CA LEU A 225 -7.05 2.25 -12.45
C LEU A 225 -8.13 1.15 -12.52
N ALA A 226 -9.28 1.46 -13.14
CA ALA A 226 -10.36 0.51 -13.34
C ALA A 226 -9.94 -0.68 -14.23
N ARG A 227 -9.28 -0.40 -15.36
CA ARG A 227 -8.75 -1.43 -16.28
C ARG A 227 -7.75 -2.34 -15.59
N GLY A 228 -6.83 -1.75 -14.83
CA GLY A 228 -5.84 -2.47 -14.04
C GLY A 228 -6.45 -3.18 -12.82
N LYS A 229 -7.73 -2.97 -12.49
CA LYS A 229 -8.36 -3.42 -11.24
C LYS A 229 -7.47 -3.11 -10.02
N THR A 230 -6.96 -1.88 -9.97
CA THR A 230 -6.07 -1.41 -8.90
C THR A 230 -6.64 -0.14 -8.26
N THR A 231 -6.12 0.25 -7.11
CA THR A 231 -6.56 1.44 -6.37
C THR A 231 -5.51 2.54 -6.44
N LEU A 232 -5.92 3.78 -6.16
CA LEU A 232 -4.99 4.90 -6.07
C LEU A 232 -3.91 4.67 -4.99
N ALA A 233 -4.29 4.10 -3.85
CA ALA A 233 -3.36 3.74 -2.78
C ALA A 233 -2.37 2.65 -3.21
N ALA A 234 -2.84 1.62 -3.91
CA ALA A 234 -1.95 0.59 -4.46
C ALA A 234 -0.99 1.15 -5.52
N LEU A 235 -1.47 2.08 -6.35
CA LEU A 235 -0.63 2.79 -7.32
C LEU A 235 0.43 3.66 -6.64
N ALA A 236 0.06 4.39 -5.57
CA ALA A 236 1.00 5.15 -4.75
C ALA A 236 2.09 4.25 -4.16
N ASN A 237 1.71 3.08 -3.63
CA ASN A 237 2.66 2.10 -3.11
C ASN A 237 3.57 1.52 -4.21
N THR A 238 3.06 1.34 -5.43
CA THR A 238 3.84 0.93 -6.61
C THR A 238 4.87 1.99 -7.01
N LEU A 239 4.49 3.28 -6.93
CA LEU A 239 5.41 4.39 -7.17
C LEU A 239 6.53 4.45 -6.12
N LEU A 240 6.21 4.12 -4.88
CA LEU A 240 7.16 4.06 -3.77
C LEU A 240 8.00 2.78 -3.77
N SER A 241 7.63 1.75 -4.55
CA SER A 241 8.36 0.50 -4.61
C SER A 241 9.54 0.47 -5.59
N SER A 242 9.90 1.64 -6.12
CA SER A 242 10.78 1.78 -7.27
C SER A 242 11.97 2.69 -6.97
N GLY A 243 13.17 2.18 -7.21
CA GLY A 243 14.44 2.82 -6.86
C GLY A 243 14.99 3.73 -7.95
N SER A 244 14.38 3.70 -9.15
CA SER A 244 14.67 4.60 -10.26
C SER A 244 13.36 5.04 -10.95
N ALA A 245 13.44 6.08 -11.77
CA ALA A 245 12.29 6.59 -12.53
C ALA A 245 11.82 5.58 -13.60
N GLU A 246 12.74 4.89 -14.25
CA GLU A 246 12.46 3.88 -15.28
C GLU A 246 11.76 2.66 -14.67
N ALA A 247 12.24 2.19 -13.52
CA ALA A 247 11.60 1.11 -12.78
C ALA A 247 10.18 1.50 -12.33
N ALA A 248 10.01 2.74 -11.86
CA ALA A 248 8.70 3.27 -11.48
C ALA A 248 7.74 3.32 -12.66
N ALA A 249 8.20 3.82 -13.82
CA ALA A 249 7.40 3.88 -15.03
C ALA A 249 6.96 2.50 -15.52
N ALA A 250 7.85 1.52 -15.51
CA ALA A 250 7.53 0.14 -15.87
C ALA A 250 6.51 -0.50 -14.90
N ALA A 251 6.71 -0.35 -13.59
CA ALA A 251 5.82 -0.92 -12.58
C ALA A 251 4.42 -0.26 -12.60
N VAL A 252 4.37 1.07 -12.71
CA VAL A 252 3.12 1.82 -12.86
C VAL A 252 2.39 1.44 -14.15
N SER A 253 3.11 1.35 -15.27
CA SER A 253 2.53 0.91 -16.54
C SER A 253 1.93 -0.50 -16.41
N ALA A 254 2.65 -1.45 -15.83
CA ALA A 254 2.15 -2.80 -15.59
C ALA A 254 0.90 -2.81 -14.70
N ALA A 255 0.89 -2.05 -13.61
CA ALA A 255 -0.25 -1.96 -12.69
C ALA A 255 -1.51 -1.38 -13.35
N LEU A 256 -1.35 -0.49 -14.33
CA LEU A 256 -2.44 0.23 -15.01
C LEU A 256 -2.90 -0.43 -16.32
N THR A 257 -2.08 -1.26 -16.95
CA THR A 257 -2.36 -1.84 -18.27
C THR A 257 -2.64 -3.34 -18.25
N ALA A 258 -2.03 -4.10 -17.33
CA ALA A 258 -2.25 -5.53 -17.22
C ALA A 258 -3.33 -5.83 -16.16
N PRO A 259 -4.51 -6.35 -16.56
CA PRO A 259 -5.49 -6.82 -15.59
C PRO A 259 -4.90 -8.00 -14.80
N PRO A 260 -5.26 -8.17 -13.52
CA PRO A 260 -4.90 -9.37 -12.79
C PRO A 260 -5.59 -10.59 -13.39
N LEU A 261 -5.07 -11.78 -13.10
CA LEU A 261 -5.71 -13.03 -13.52
C LEU A 261 -7.12 -13.14 -12.94
N ALA A 262 -8.09 -13.56 -13.76
CA ALA A 262 -9.51 -13.57 -13.37
C ALA A 262 -9.77 -14.37 -12.08
N ASP A 263 -9.21 -15.58 -11.98
CA ASP A 263 -9.34 -16.47 -10.81
C ASP A 263 -8.21 -16.27 -9.79
N CYS A 264 -7.41 -15.21 -9.96
CA CYS A 264 -6.42 -14.79 -8.98
C CYS A 264 -6.19 -13.28 -9.01
N PRO A 265 -7.05 -12.48 -8.35
CA PRO A 265 -7.07 -11.01 -8.51
C PRO A 265 -5.82 -10.31 -7.96
N THR A 266 -5.00 -10.99 -7.17
CA THR A 266 -3.73 -10.47 -6.66
C THR A 266 -2.57 -10.72 -7.64
N LEU A 267 -2.67 -11.71 -8.52
CA LEU A 267 -1.58 -12.14 -9.39
C LEU A 267 -1.56 -11.36 -10.71
N ARG A 268 -0.38 -10.85 -11.07
CA ARG A 268 -0.12 -10.07 -12.30
C ARG A 268 1.12 -10.57 -13.03
N SER A 269 1.16 -10.42 -14.35
CA SER A 269 2.37 -10.63 -15.14
C SER A 269 3.48 -9.68 -14.69
N GLY A 270 4.73 -10.12 -14.76
CA GLY A 270 5.90 -9.33 -14.37
C GLY A 270 7.00 -10.17 -13.74
N SER A 271 8.08 -9.51 -13.32
CA SER A 271 9.17 -10.12 -12.58
C SER A 271 8.79 -10.35 -11.12
N TYR A 272 9.08 -11.54 -10.61
CA TYR A 272 8.95 -11.93 -9.22
C TYR A 272 10.33 -12.32 -8.70
N ALA A 273 10.65 -11.87 -7.50
CA ALA A 273 11.78 -12.36 -6.75
C ALA A 273 11.41 -13.67 -6.06
N MET A 274 12.33 -14.63 -6.08
CA MET A 274 12.23 -15.91 -5.39
C MET A 274 13.32 -16.01 -4.32
N VAL A 275 12.95 -16.42 -3.11
CA VAL A 275 13.87 -16.78 -2.03
C VAL A 275 13.52 -18.18 -1.52
N SER A 276 14.44 -19.13 -1.65
CA SER A 276 14.20 -20.53 -1.29
C SER A 276 14.81 -20.92 0.05
N ARG A 277 14.30 -22.00 0.66
CA ARG A 277 14.85 -22.59 1.88
C ARG A 277 16.29 -23.07 1.69
N ARG A 278 16.67 -23.39 0.45
CA ARG A 278 18.03 -23.79 0.06
C ARG A 278 18.93 -22.58 -0.19
N GLY A 279 18.57 -21.39 0.31
CA GLY A 279 19.36 -20.17 0.19
C GLY A 279 19.42 -19.57 -1.21
N GLU A 280 18.66 -20.12 -2.16
CA GLU A 280 18.67 -19.62 -3.54
C GLU A 280 17.88 -18.32 -3.64
N VAL A 281 18.43 -17.39 -4.40
CA VAL A 281 17.81 -16.10 -4.68
C VAL A 281 17.82 -15.87 -6.18
N GLN A 282 16.63 -15.87 -6.77
CA GLN A 282 16.46 -15.83 -8.23
C GLN A 282 15.33 -14.90 -8.63
N GLU A 283 15.25 -14.63 -9.93
CA GLU A 283 14.15 -13.89 -10.53
C GLU A 283 13.37 -14.83 -11.44
N MET A 284 12.05 -14.78 -11.32
CA MET A 284 11.11 -15.54 -12.13
C MET A 284 10.21 -14.55 -12.86
N GLN A 285 10.11 -14.68 -14.17
CA GLN A 285 9.19 -13.93 -15.00
C GLN A 285 7.85 -14.68 -15.08
N LEU A 286 6.76 -13.98 -14.78
CA LEU A 286 5.40 -14.49 -14.99
C LEU A 286 4.77 -13.83 -16.21
N ASP A 287 4.28 -14.64 -17.13
CA ASP A 287 3.45 -14.23 -18.26
C ASP A 287 2.09 -14.92 -18.16
N LEU A 288 1.11 -14.22 -17.59
CA LEU A 288 -0.23 -14.75 -17.37
C LEU A 288 -1.08 -14.77 -18.65
N ALA A 289 -0.66 -14.08 -19.72
CA ALA A 289 -1.32 -14.18 -21.01
C ALA A 289 -0.96 -15.51 -21.68
N ARG A 290 0.29 -15.97 -21.50
CA ARG A 290 0.75 -17.29 -21.94
C ARG A 290 0.54 -18.39 -20.92
N MET A 291 0.22 -18.02 -19.67
CA MET A 291 0.20 -18.93 -18.52
C MET A 291 1.56 -19.64 -18.36
N GLU A 292 2.63 -18.85 -18.32
CA GLU A 292 4.01 -19.33 -18.22
C GLU A 292 4.75 -18.66 -17.05
N ALA A 293 5.65 -19.42 -16.44
CA ALA A 293 6.65 -18.96 -15.49
C ALA A 293 8.03 -19.34 -16.01
N SER A 294 8.97 -18.41 -16.10
CA SER A 294 10.31 -18.69 -16.61
C SER A 294 11.40 -18.04 -15.77
N ASP A 295 12.51 -18.72 -15.60
CA ASP A 295 13.76 -18.16 -15.09
C ASP A 295 14.82 -18.15 -16.21
N ALA A 296 16.10 -17.99 -15.87
CA ALA A 296 17.17 -17.99 -16.87
C ALA A 296 17.48 -19.39 -17.44
N GLN A 297 16.96 -20.45 -16.83
CA GLN A 297 17.31 -21.84 -17.10
C GLN A 297 16.16 -22.63 -17.71
N SER A 298 14.91 -22.26 -17.40
CA SER A 298 13.74 -23.06 -17.67
C SER A 298 12.48 -22.23 -17.89
N THR A 299 11.51 -22.83 -18.55
CA THR A 299 10.14 -22.29 -18.68
C THR A 299 9.16 -23.38 -18.29
N LEU A 300 8.22 -23.02 -17.42
CA LEU A 300 7.17 -23.86 -16.91
C LEU A 300 5.83 -23.36 -17.40
N LYS A 301 4.99 -24.28 -17.89
CA LYS A 301 3.59 -24.00 -18.18
C LYS A 301 2.80 -24.04 -16.88
N LEU A 302 2.09 -22.96 -16.58
CA LEU A 302 1.20 -22.85 -15.43
C LEU A 302 -0.18 -23.40 -15.78
N VAL A 303 -0.64 -24.37 -15.00
CA VAL A 303 -1.98 -24.96 -15.13
C VAL A 303 -2.72 -24.70 -13.81
N ALA A 304 -3.85 -24.00 -13.89
CA ALA A 304 -4.70 -23.76 -12.73
C ALA A 304 -5.18 -25.09 -12.11
N THR A 305 -5.21 -25.14 -10.79
CA THR A 305 -5.78 -26.26 -10.03
C THR A 305 -7.26 -25.99 -9.70
N ALA A 306 -7.89 -26.89 -8.93
CA ALA A 306 -9.25 -26.68 -8.45
C ALA A 306 -9.38 -25.52 -7.43
N GLU A 307 -8.28 -25.11 -6.80
CA GLU A 307 -8.26 -23.97 -5.88
C GLU A 307 -7.84 -22.68 -6.61
N ALA A 308 -8.58 -21.60 -6.38
CA ALA A 308 -8.24 -20.27 -6.88
C ALA A 308 -6.81 -19.88 -6.48
N CYS A 309 -6.11 -19.14 -7.35
CA CYS A 309 -4.72 -18.74 -7.16
C CYS A 309 -3.68 -19.87 -6.96
N ARG A 310 -4.01 -21.14 -7.21
CA ARG A 310 -3.09 -22.28 -7.08
C ARG A 310 -2.85 -22.92 -8.45
N PHE A 311 -1.57 -23.15 -8.78
CA PHE A 311 -1.11 -23.58 -10.09
C PHE A 311 -0.11 -24.73 -9.99
N ALA A 312 -0.19 -25.68 -10.92
CA ALA A 312 0.87 -26.63 -11.19
C ALA A 312 1.78 -26.07 -12.31
N GLY A 313 3.09 -26.04 -12.07
CA GLY A 313 4.11 -25.72 -13.07
C GLY A 313 4.60 -27.00 -13.74
N LEU A 314 4.39 -27.11 -15.05
CA LEU A 314 4.75 -28.28 -15.86
C LEU A 314 5.96 -27.96 -16.76
N ASP A 315 6.89 -28.90 -16.91
CA ASP A 315 7.98 -28.78 -17.89
C ASP A 315 7.49 -28.96 -19.33
N GLY A 316 8.41 -28.84 -20.30
CA GLY A 316 8.11 -29.04 -21.73
C GLY A 316 7.64 -30.45 -22.11
N GLN A 317 7.74 -31.42 -21.19
CA GLN A 317 7.23 -32.79 -21.34
C GLN A 317 5.88 -32.99 -20.63
N GLY A 318 5.32 -31.95 -20.01
CA GLY A 318 4.07 -32.01 -19.27
C GLY A 318 4.20 -32.61 -17.87
N ARG A 319 5.42 -32.80 -17.35
CA ARG A 319 5.63 -33.34 -16.00
C ARG A 319 5.58 -32.20 -14.99
N LYS A 320 4.87 -32.41 -13.88
CA LYS A 320 4.81 -31.44 -12.78
C LYS A 320 6.19 -31.30 -12.13
N GLN A 321 6.66 -30.07 -12.01
CA GLN A 321 7.93 -29.72 -11.38
C GLN A 321 7.71 -28.97 -10.06
N VAL A 322 6.66 -28.14 -10.01
CA VAL A 322 6.38 -27.26 -8.88
C VAL A 322 4.89 -27.05 -8.74
N GLU A 323 4.47 -26.75 -7.53
CA GLU A 323 3.15 -26.24 -7.19
C GLU A 323 3.30 -24.86 -6.57
N ILE A 324 2.58 -23.88 -7.09
CA ILE A 324 2.70 -22.47 -6.68
C ILE A 324 1.31 -21.96 -6.30
N ALA A 325 1.18 -21.38 -5.12
CA ALA A 325 -0.01 -20.62 -4.75
C ALA A 325 0.34 -19.15 -4.53
N PHE A 326 -0.60 -18.26 -4.82
CA PHE A 326 -0.49 -16.82 -4.58
C PHE A 326 -1.58 -16.34 -3.62
N GLY A 327 -1.15 -15.70 -2.55
CA GLY A 327 -2.01 -15.22 -1.49
C GLY A 327 -2.43 -13.78 -1.68
N ALA A 328 -2.87 -13.19 -0.58
CA ALA A 328 -3.02 -11.76 -0.47
C ALA A 328 -1.72 -11.04 -0.87
N GLN A 329 -1.83 -9.84 -1.44
CA GLN A 329 -0.69 -8.97 -1.78
C GLN A 329 0.28 -9.53 -2.84
N ALA A 330 -0.11 -10.57 -3.60
CA ALA A 330 0.72 -11.21 -4.63
C ALA A 330 1.97 -11.92 -4.10
N VAL A 331 2.06 -12.16 -2.79
CA VAL A 331 3.08 -13.05 -2.23
C VAL A 331 2.71 -14.48 -2.61
N GLY A 332 3.68 -15.27 -3.03
CA GLY A 332 3.51 -16.66 -3.44
C GLY A 332 4.32 -17.62 -2.59
N LEU A 333 3.85 -18.87 -2.53
CA LEU A 333 4.53 -20.00 -1.92
C LEU A 333 4.61 -21.10 -2.98
N GLY A 334 5.82 -21.54 -3.30
CA GLY A 334 6.06 -22.64 -4.22
C GLY A 334 6.71 -23.82 -3.52
N VAL A 335 6.30 -25.02 -3.93
CA VAL A 335 6.78 -26.30 -3.42
C VAL A 335 7.12 -27.19 -4.61
N THR A 336 8.35 -27.69 -4.70
CA THR A 336 8.75 -28.57 -5.81
C THR A 336 8.16 -29.97 -5.64
N GLU A 337 8.27 -30.78 -6.70
CA GLU A 337 8.17 -32.22 -6.53
C GLU A 337 9.28 -32.77 -5.64
N ALA A 338 8.99 -33.90 -4.99
CA ALA A 338 9.91 -34.54 -4.07
C ALA A 338 11.10 -35.13 -4.86
N ASP A 339 12.31 -34.90 -4.36
CA ASP A 339 13.52 -35.53 -4.89
C ASP A 339 13.62 -37.01 -4.46
N ALA A 340 14.72 -37.67 -4.81
CA ALA A 340 14.93 -39.09 -4.51
C ALA A 340 14.96 -39.38 -3.00
N GLN A 341 15.22 -38.37 -2.17
CA GLN A 341 15.25 -38.44 -0.71
C GLN A 341 13.88 -38.09 -0.09
N GLY A 342 12.89 -37.74 -0.93
CA GLY A 342 11.57 -37.32 -0.50
C GLY A 342 11.49 -35.85 -0.09
N ASP A 343 12.58 -35.08 -0.20
CA ASP A 343 12.59 -33.66 0.13
C ASP A 343 11.97 -32.82 -1.00
N ARG A 344 11.23 -31.78 -0.61
CA ARG A 344 10.68 -30.79 -1.53
C ARG A 344 11.36 -29.45 -1.28
N GLY A 345 11.80 -28.79 -2.35
CA GLY A 345 12.20 -27.40 -2.29
C GLY A 345 10.99 -26.52 -1.95
N THR A 346 11.18 -25.55 -1.07
CA THR A 346 10.15 -24.56 -0.70
C THR A 346 10.68 -23.16 -0.92
N ALA A 347 9.92 -22.32 -1.60
CA ALA A 347 10.33 -20.95 -1.91
C ALA A 347 9.19 -19.94 -1.75
N LEU A 348 9.57 -18.73 -1.37
CA LEU A 348 8.69 -17.58 -1.33
C LEU A 348 8.88 -16.76 -2.60
N PHE A 349 7.77 -16.28 -3.14
CA PHE A 349 7.71 -15.43 -4.32
C PHE A 349 7.08 -14.10 -3.94
N PHE A 350 7.55 -13.01 -4.52
CA PHE A 350 6.88 -11.71 -4.40
C PHE A 350 7.28 -10.84 -5.58
N PRO A 351 6.42 -9.89 -6.00
CA PRO A 351 6.74 -8.97 -7.08
C PRO A 351 8.12 -8.34 -6.87
N LYS A 352 8.97 -8.40 -7.88
CA LYS A 352 10.31 -7.81 -7.81
C LYS A 352 10.17 -6.30 -7.71
N GLN A 353 10.81 -5.74 -6.70
CA GLN A 353 10.83 -4.30 -6.42
C GLN A 353 12.26 -3.85 -6.19
N THR A 354 12.49 -2.55 -6.28
CA THR A 354 13.76 -1.94 -5.92
C THR A 354 13.45 -0.83 -4.94
N LEU A 355 13.58 -1.10 -3.64
CA LEU A 355 13.38 -0.10 -2.60
C LEU A 355 14.70 0.62 -2.32
N ALA A 356 14.69 1.94 -2.14
CA ALA A 356 15.89 2.65 -1.72
C ALA A 356 16.29 2.22 -0.30
N LEU A 357 17.59 2.17 0.02
CA LEU A 357 18.03 1.75 1.36
C LEU A 357 17.45 2.64 2.47
N ALA A 358 17.34 3.94 2.22
CA ALA A 358 16.70 4.88 3.13
C ALA A 358 15.24 4.51 3.47
N ASP A 359 14.53 3.90 2.52
CA ASP A 359 13.14 3.44 2.71
C ASP A 359 13.03 2.21 3.61
N LEU A 360 14.14 1.53 3.87
CA LEU A 360 14.24 0.35 4.75
C LEU A 360 14.66 0.74 6.16
N ALA A 361 15.06 1.99 6.40
CA ALA A 361 15.49 2.47 7.72
C ALA A 361 14.39 2.26 8.77
N GLY A 362 14.78 1.88 9.99
CA GLY A 362 13.90 1.71 11.14
C GLY A 362 14.05 0.34 11.82
N ALA A 363 13.08 0.02 12.68
CA ALA A 363 13.08 -1.21 13.47
C ALA A 363 12.38 -2.37 12.73
N TRP A 364 12.96 -3.56 12.87
CA TRP A 364 12.54 -4.80 12.23
C TRP A 364 12.58 -5.96 13.22
N THR A 365 11.74 -6.93 12.97
CA THR A 365 11.75 -8.23 13.66
C THR A 365 12.24 -9.27 12.67
N LEU A 366 13.29 -9.97 13.04
CA LEU A 366 13.99 -10.95 12.22
C LEU A 366 13.70 -12.36 12.71
N VAL A 367 13.43 -13.20 11.74
CA VAL A 367 13.26 -14.64 11.88
C VAL A 367 14.20 -15.33 10.89
N ASP A 368 15.01 -16.24 11.40
CA ASP A 368 16.05 -16.94 10.64
C ASP A 368 15.88 -18.44 10.76
N TRP A 369 16.03 -19.12 9.62
CA TRP A 369 16.21 -20.55 9.55
C TRP A 369 17.54 -20.83 8.87
N ASP A 370 18.45 -21.45 9.62
CA ASP A 370 19.80 -21.76 9.15
C ASP A 370 20.05 -23.27 9.29
N GLN A 371 20.49 -23.91 8.22
CA GLN A 371 20.98 -25.27 8.18
C GLN A 371 22.47 -25.19 7.84
N PRO A 372 23.36 -25.10 8.85
CA PRO A 372 24.76 -24.75 8.64
C PRO A 372 25.51 -25.77 7.79
N SER A 373 25.10 -27.04 7.87
CA SER A 373 25.55 -28.15 7.04
C SER A 373 24.44 -29.19 6.93
N SER A 374 24.56 -30.10 5.97
CA SER A 374 23.67 -31.27 5.90
C SER A 374 23.74 -32.11 7.18
N THR A 375 24.88 -32.17 7.86
CA THR A 375 25.05 -33.00 9.06
C THR A 375 24.56 -32.36 10.36
N GLN A 376 24.14 -31.09 10.35
CA GLN A 376 23.71 -30.36 11.54
C GLN A 376 22.21 -30.12 11.52
N LEU A 377 21.60 -30.22 12.70
CA LEU A 377 20.20 -29.83 12.87
C LEU A 377 20.03 -28.36 12.50
N PRO A 378 18.93 -28.02 11.79
CA PRO A 378 18.57 -26.64 11.53
C PRO A 378 18.45 -25.83 12.83
N ARG A 379 18.88 -24.58 12.76
CA ARG A 379 18.88 -23.61 13.84
C ARG A 379 17.86 -22.52 13.56
N LEU A 380 17.19 -22.13 14.63
CA LEU A 380 16.29 -21.00 14.68
C LEU A 380 17.06 -19.75 15.16
N GLY A 381 16.97 -18.65 14.43
CA GLY A 381 17.40 -17.34 14.90
C GLY A 381 16.22 -16.40 15.05
N LEU A 382 16.17 -15.68 16.17
CA LEU A 382 15.27 -14.54 16.36
C LEU A 382 16.10 -13.33 16.74
N ALA A 383 15.77 -12.17 16.19
CA ALA A 383 16.44 -10.93 16.56
C ALA A 383 15.54 -9.71 16.38
N SER A 384 15.75 -8.70 17.21
CA SER A 384 15.36 -7.34 16.84
C SER A 384 16.47 -6.71 16.02
N VAL A 385 16.09 -5.99 14.96
CA VAL A 385 17.01 -5.40 13.99
C VAL A 385 16.72 -3.91 13.86
N THR A 386 17.76 -3.12 13.73
CA THR A 386 17.67 -1.70 13.32
C THR A 386 18.47 -1.51 12.04
N LEU A 387 17.79 -0.99 11.01
CA LEU A 387 18.40 -0.54 9.77
C LEU A 387 18.54 0.99 9.80
N ALA A 388 19.73 1.49 9.48
CA ALA A 388 19.97 2.90 9.23
C ALA A 388 19.70 3.25 7.75
N ALA A 389 19.51 4.55 7.46
CA ALA A 389 19.18 5.01 6.11
C ALA A 389 20.32 4.81 5.09
N ASP A 390 21.55 4.69 5.57
CA ASP A 390 22.75 4.35 4.80
C ASP A 390 22.96 2.82 4.66
N GLY A 391 22.06 2.01 5.20
CA GLY A 391 22.15 0.55 5.19
C GLY A 391 22.88 -0.06 6.40
N GLY A 392 23.32 0.74 7.38
CA GLY A 392 23.90 0.20 8.62
C GLY A 392 22.93 -0.77 9.31
N PHE A 393 23.42 -1.97 9.64
CA PHE A 393 22.58 -3.08 10.13
C PHE A 393 23.06 -3.56 11.49
N VAL A 394 22.21 -3.33 12.51
CA VAL A 394 22.46 -3.73 13.89
C VAL A 394 21.39 -4.73 14.30
N ALA A 395 21.82 -5.88 14.83
CA ALA A 395 20.92 -6.93 15.31
C ALA A 395 21.19 -7.24 16.79
N GLN A 396 20.11 -7.44 17.54
CA GLN A 396 20.13 -7.94 18.91
C GLN A 396 19.39 -9.28 18.91
N GLY A 397 20.14 -10.36 19.10
CA GLY A 397 19.60 -11.72 19.06
C GLY A 397 18.70 -12.01 20.26
N CYS A 398 18.01 -13.13 20.21
CA CYS A 398 17.33 -13.73 21.35
C CYS A 398 18.11 -14.99 21.74
N THR A 399 18.59 -15.05 22.98
CA THR A 399 19.31 -16.22 23.51
C THR A 399 18.33 -17.35 23.79
N GLN A 400 18.52 -18.49 23.12
CA GLN A 400 17.64 -19.66 23.28
C GLN A 400 17.84 -20.45 24.59
N THR A 401 18.73 -20.01 25.49
CA THR A 401 19.05 -20.73 26.73
C THR A 401 17.89 -20.83 27.73
N GLY A 402 16.79 -20.08 27.54
CA GLY A 402 15.57 -20.13 28.35
C GLY A 402 14.29 -20.52 27.59
N GLY A 403 14.41 -20.94 26.32
CA GLY A 403 13.28 -21.09 25.40
C GLY A 403 13.12 -19.90 24.45
N VAL A 404 12.23 -20.04 23.47
CA VAL A 404 12.00 -19.02 22.43
C VAL A 404 11.25 -17.79 22.99
N ALA A 405 10.63 -17.91 24.18
CA ALA A 405 9.91 -16.83 24.86
C ALA A 405 10.80 -15.69 25.41
N ASP A 406 12.09 -15.93 25.65
CA ASP A 406 12.96 -15.01 26.38
C ASP A 406 14.03 -14.35 25.48
N CYS A 407 13.70 -13.21 24.87
CA CYS A 407 14.70 -12.35 24.19
C CYS A 407 15.54 -11.58 25.23
N SER A 408 16.57 -12.23 25.76
CA SER A 408 17.42 -11.70 26.83
C SER A 408 18.87 -11.39 26.44
N ASP A 409 19.26 -11.45 25.16
CA ASP A 409 20.63 -11.07 24.74
C ASP A 409 20.84 -9.57 24.98
N PRO A 410 21.77 -9.18 25.88
CA PRO A 410 22.00 -7.77 26.18
C PRO A 410 22.82 -7.04 25.11
N ALA A 411 23.45 -7.75 24.15
CA ALA A 411 24.40 -7.14 23.23
C ALA A 411 23.83 -6.92 21.82
N ARG A 412 23.62 -5.65 21.46
CA ARG A 412 23.47 -5.23 20.05
C ARG A 412 24.78 -5.46 19.32
N LYS A 413 24.74 -6.26 18.25
CA LYS A 413 25.89 -6.53 17.38
C LYS A 413 25.71 -5.76 16.08
N ASN A 414 26.70 -4.94 15.75
CA ASN A 414 26.84 -4.40 14.40
C ASN A 414 27.20 -5.56 13.47
N GLN A 415 26.43 -5.76 12.42
CA GLN A 415 26.71 -6.83 11.47
C GLN A 415 27.22 -6.30 10.13
N GLY A 416 27.45 -5.00 10.02
CA GLY A 416 27.98 -4.33 8.85
C GLY A 416 26.94 -3.47 8.15
N GLN A 417 27.07 -3.38 6.84
CA GLN A 417 26.25 -2.51 6.00
C GLN A 417 25.60 -3.31 4.88
N ILE A 418 24.30 -3.10 4.69
CA ILE A 418 23.56 -3.60 3.54
C ILE A 418 23.70 -2.60 2.39
N SER A 419 23.93 -3.10 1.18
CA SER A 419 23.94 -2.30 -0.04
C SER A 419 22.91 -2.81 -1.05
N LEU A 420 22.66 -2.05 -2.12
CA LEU A 420 21.88 -2.50 -3.28
C LEU A 420 22.84 -2.78 -4.43
N ASN A 421 22.66 -3.92 -5.10
CA ASN A 421 23.40 -4.20 -6.33
C ASN A 421 22.65 -3.65 -7.57
N ALA A 422 23.28 -3.75 -8.74
CA ALA A 422 22.72 -3.28 -10.01
C ALA A 422 21.40 -3.97 -10.41
N LYS A 423 21.06 -5.13 -9.82
CA LYS A 423 19.81 -5.85 -10.04
C LYS A 423 18.71 -5.45 -9.03
N GLY A 424 18.99 -4.50 -8.15
CA GLY A 424 18.10 -4.08 -7.06
C GLY A 424 18.01 -5.09 -5.91
N GLN A 425 18.93 -6.05 -5.84
CA GLN A 425 19.01 -7.01 -4.72
C GLN A 425 19.74 -6.37 -3.55
N LEU A 426 19.29 -6.70 -2.34
CA LEU A 426 20.03 -6.44 -1.11
C LEU A 426 21.27 -7.31 -1.10
N GLN A 427 22.42 -6.70 -0.89
CA GLN A 427 23.67 -7.39 -0.63
C GLN A 427 24.01 -7.19 0.85
N LEU A 428 24.01 -8.29 1.59
CA LEU A 428 24.29 -8.29 3.00
C LEU A 428 25.76 -8.61 3.28
N PRO A 429 26.27 -8.20 4.44
CA PRO A 429 27.55 -8.67 4.95
C PRO A 429 27.61 -10.21 4.96
N GLY A 430 28.74 -10.77 4.54
CA GLY A 430 28.90 -12.22 4.38
C GLY A 430 28.40 -12.77 3.03
N GLY A 431 27.95 -11.92 2.11
CA GLY A 431 27.64 -12.29 0.72
C GLY A 431 26.22 -12.82 0.49
N ALA A 432 25.35 -12.76 1.50
CA ALA A 432 23.94 -13.11 1.32
C ALA A 432 23.26 -12.12 0.38
N LEU A 433 22.37 -12.64 -0.46
CA LEU A 433 21.56 -11.85 -1.38
C LEU A 433 20.10 -11.94 -0.97
N GLY A 434 19.36 -10.87 -1.20
CA GLY A 434 17.93 -10.86 -0.94
C GLY A 434 17.20 -9.75 -1.64
N TYR A 435 15.95 -9.59 -1.25
CA TYR A 435 15.08 -8.56 -1.79
C TYR A 435 14.25 -7.94 -0.67
N ALA A 436 13.88 -6.68 -0.92
CA ALA A 436 12.88 -5.99 -0.15
C ALA A 436 11.58 -5.93 -0.95
N PHE A 437 10.46 -6.09 -0.26
CA PHE A 437 9.14 -6.06 -0.84
C PHE A 437 8.24 -5.12 -0.04
N ARG A 438 7.48 -4.28 -0.74
CA ARG A 438 6.36 -3.49 -0.23
C ARG A 438 5.07 -3.99 -0.86
N SER A 439 4.16 -4.45 -0.01
CA SER A 439 2.81 -4.83 -0.41
C SER A 439 1.97 -3.61 -0.82
N SER A 440 0.82 -3.86 -1.45
CA SER A 440 -0.08 -2.81 -1.93
C SER A 440 -0.74 -1.99 -0.82
N ASP A 441 -0.63 -2.42 0.44
CA ASP A 441 -1.06 -1.66 1.61
C ASP A 441 0.07 -0.94 2.36
N GLY A 442 1.29 -1.00 1.82
CA GLY A 442 2.47 -0.33 2.37
C GLY A 442 3.30 -1.19 3.33
N THR A 443 2.81 -2.37 3.76
CA THR A 443 3.58 -3.28 4.62
C THR A 443 4.82 -3.74 3.90
N GLN A 444 5.98 -3.67 4.57
CA GLN A 444 7.27 -4.09 4.02
C GLN A 444 7.76 -5.41 4.64
N MET A 445 8.44 -6.20 3.81
CA MET A 445 9.13 -7.43 4.18
C MET A 445 10.53 -7.43 3.55
N LEU A 446 11.50 -8.03 4.23
CA LEU A 446 12.80 -8.36 3.65
C LEU A 446 12.94 -9.88 3.67
N ALA A 447 13.48 -10.45 2.60
CA ALA A 447 13.78 -11.87 2.51
C ALA A 447 15.14 -12.07 1.85
N TRP A 448 15.98 -12.94 2.41
CA TRP A 448 17.26 -13.31 1.80
C TRP A 448 17.59 -14.78 2.01
N GLY A 449 18.37 -15.31 1.07
CA GLY A 449 18.91 -16.66 1.12
C GLY A 449 20.30 -16.67 1.76
N LYS A 450 20.61 -17.73 2.50
CA LYS A 450 21.92 -17.90 3.13
C LYS A 450 22.96 -18.41 2.11
N PRO A 451 24.20 -17.88 2.10
CA PRO A 451 25.24 -18.28 1.14
C PRO A 451 25.69 -19.74 1.25
N ASN A 452 25.45 -20.39 2.39
CA ASN A 452 25.78 -21.79 2.63
C ASN A 452 24.81 -22.77 1.92
N GLY A 453 23.79 -22.28 1.22
CA GLY A 453 22.83 -23.11 0.49
C GLY A 453 21.80 -23.81 1.40
N GLY A 454 21.75 -23.46 2.68
CA GLY A 454 20.87 -24.08 3.67
C GLY A 454 20.30 -23.01 4.60
N GLY A 455 19.31 -22.25 4.13
CA GLY A 455 18.62 -21.32 5.00
C GLY A 455 17.99 -20.12 4.30
N MET A 456 17.02 -19.52 4.99
CA MET A 456 16.41 -18.26 4.61
C MET A 456 16.18 -17.40 5.85
N THR A 457 16.20 -16.09 5.65
CA THR A 457 15.85 -15.13 6.70
C THR A 457 14.72 -14.25 6.21
N LEU A 458 13.76 -13.99 7.10
CA LEU A 458 12.63 -13.09 6.86
C LEU A 458 12.60 -12.00 7.92
N LEU A 459 12.35 -10.76 7.49
CA LEU A 459 12.14 -9.64 8.38
C LEU A 459 10.81 -8.96 8.06
N SER A 460 10.11 -8.57 9.11
CA SER A 460 8.95 -7.68 9.04
C SER A 460 9.23 -6.42 9.86
N ARG A 461 8.50 -5.33 9.57
CA ARG A 461 8.58 -4.13 10.42
C ARG A 461 8.18 -4.50 11.85
N ALA A 462 8.94 -3.99 12.83
CA ALA A 462 8.67 -4.24 14.24
C ALA A 462 7.42 -3.46 14.70
N LYS A 463 6.25 -3.95 14.31
CA LYS A 463 4.94 -3.35 14.59
C LYS A 463 4.10 -4.32 15.43
N PRO A 464 3.51 -3.87 16.55
CA PRO A 464 2.62 -4.71 17.32
C PRO A 464 1.43 -5.22 16.49
N LEU A 465 1.19 -6.53 16.55
CA LEU A 465 0.00 -7.19 16.02
C LEU A 465 -1.20 -6.87 16.92
N ALA A 466 -2.34 -6.65 16.28
CA ALA A 466 -3.63 -6.64 16.98
C ALA A 466 -4.07 -8.07 17.28
N LEU A 467 -4.85 -8.26 18.33
CA LEU A 467 -5.47 -9.57 18.58
C LEU A 467 -6.54 -9.86 17.53
N PRO A 468 -6.67 -11.13 17.09
CA PRO A 468 -7.72 -11.51 16.16
C PRO A 468 -9.10 -11.36 16.79
N ALA A 469 -10.10 -11.03 15.97
CA ALA A 469 -11.48 -10.98 16.44
C ALA A 469 -11.99 -12.39 16.76
N VAL A 470 -12.62 -12.58 17.91
CA VAL A 470 -13.24 -13.85 18.29
C VAL A 470 -14.30 -14.25 17.26
N GLY A 471 -14.26 -15.51 16.82
CA GLY A 471 -15.15 -16.08 15.81
C GLY A 471 -14.63 -15.95 14.38
N SER A 472 -13.59 -15.14 14.12
CA SER A 472 -12.93 -15.04 12.82
C SER A 472 -12.06 -16.27 12.52
N SER A 473 -11.80 -16.52 11.24
CA SER A 473 -10.98 -17.65 10.76
C SER A 473 -9.79 -17.16 9.97
N TYR A 474 -8.65 -17.84 10.12
CA TYR A 474 -7.48 -17.70 9.26
C TYR A 474 -7.41 -18.90 8.32
N LYS A 475 -7.32 -18.63 7.01
CA LYS A 475 -7.22 -19.64 5.96
C LYS A 475 -5.93 -19.43 5.18
N ALA A 476 -5.16 -20.49 4.98
CA ALA A 476 -3.90 -20.44 4.26
C ALA A 476 -3.68 -21.67 3.37
N TRP A 477 -2.76 -21.55 2.43
CA TRP A 477 -2.03 -22.70 1.92
C TRP A 477 -0.76 -22.88 2.72
N GLU A 478 -0.40 -24.09 3.08
CA GLU A 478 0.79 -24.35 3.89
C GLU A 478 1.69 -25.41 3.29
N SER A 479 2.99 -25.24 3.51
CA SER A 479 3.98 -26.30 3.40
C SER A 479 4.72 -26.36 4.72
N ASN A 480 4.64 -27.51 5.37
CA ASN A 480 5.41 -27.81 6.56
C ASN A 480 6.54 -28.78 6.22
N GLY A 481 7.65 -28.69 6.95
CA GLY A 481 8.70 -29.68 6.89
C GLY A 481 9.41 -29.83 8.21
N TYR A 482 10.05 -30.97 8.38
CA TYR A 482 10.75 -31.35 9.60
C TYR A 482 12.07 -32.04 9.26
N ALA A 483 13.08 -31.83 10.10
CA ALA A 483 14.30 -32.64 10.07
C ALA A 483 13.98 -34.03 10.66
N ALA A 484 14.17 -35.09 9.86
CA ALA A 484 13.90 -36.46 10.30
C ALA A 484 15.07 -36.99 11.16
N LEU A 485 14.79 -37.49 12.36
CA LEU A 485 15.82 -38.20 13.14
C LEU A 485 15.81 -39.69 12.80
N PRO A 486 16.96 -40.37 12.80
CA PRO A 486 18.29 -39.92 13.24
C PRO A 486 19.16 -39.27 12.14
N ALA A 487 18.59 -38.92 10.99
CA ALA A 487 19.28 -38.41 9.81
C ALA A 487 19.07 -36.89 9.65
N PRO A 488 19.79 -36.04 10.41
CA PRO A 488 19.59 -34.58 10.39
C PRO A 488 19.84 -33.93 9.02
N ASP A 489 20.37 -34.69 8.06
CA ASP A 489 20.57 -34.33 6.66
C ASP A 489 19.32 -34.38 5.81
N VAL A 490 18.26 -35.05 6.28
CA VAL A 490 17.00 -35.15 5.53
C VAL A 490 15.95 -34.26 6.17
N PHE A 491 15.79 -33.06 5.61
CA PHE A 491 14.61 -32.24 5.81
C PHE A 491 13.54 -32.68 4.82
N VAL A 492 12.33 -33.00 5.28
CA VAL A 492 11.24 -33.43 4.38
C VAL A 492 10.15 -32.37 4.41
N ALA A 493 10.09 -31.53 3.39
CA ALA A 493 8.93 -30.67 3.17
C ALA A 493 7.75 -31.44 2.56
N GLN A 494 6.56 -31.13 3.04
CA GLN A 494 5.30 -31.67 2.54
C GLN A 494 4.80 -30.86 1.34
N ALA A 495 3.95 -31.51 0.54
CA ALA A 495 3.22 -30.86 -0.53
C ALA A 495 2.33 -29.73 0.01
N LEU A 496 1.95 -28.81 -0.87
CA LEU A 496 1.13 -27.68 -0.50
C LEU A 496 -0.27 -28.14 -0.05
N GLY A 497 -0.61 -27.91 1.21
CA GLY A 497 -1.89 -28.23 1.83
C GLY A 497 -2.76 -26.99 2.04
N ALA A 498 -4.04 -27.20 2.36
CA ALA A 498 -4.92 -26.14 2.84
C ALA A 498 -5.01 -26.20 4.37
N PHE A 499 -4.88 -25.04 5.01
CA PHE A 499 -4.97 -24.85 6.45
C PHE A 499 -6.09 -23.87 6.79
N GLU A 500 -6.86 -24.18 7.84
CA GLU A 500 -7.85 -23.28 8.43
C GLU A 500 -7.82 -23.42 9.95
N THR A 501 -7.81 -22.28 10.65
CA THR A 501 -8.01 -22.23 12.10
C THR A 501 -9.01 -21.13 12.44
N ARG A 502 -9.79 -21.33 13.50
CA ARG A 502 -10.78 -20.36 13.98
C ARG A 502 -10.41 -19.88 15.37
N PHE A 503 -10.51 -18.58 15.60
CA PHE A 503 -10.21 -17.98 16.89
C PHE A 503 -11.42 -18.06 17.82
N SER A 504 -11.25 -18.66 18.99
CA SER A 504 -12.32 -18.90 19.97
C SER A 504 -12.27 -17.96 21.17
N THR A 505 -11.10 -17.42 21.50
CA THR A 505 -10.91 -16.50 22.64
C THR A 505 -9.88 -15.43 22.31
N ALA A 506 -9.99 -14.27 22.96
CA ALA A 506 -8.99 -13.21 22.93
C ALA A 506 -8.96 -12.50 24.29
N ASP A 507 -7.76 -12.31 24.84
CA ASP A 507 -7.51 -11.61 26.10
C ASP A 507 -6.53 -10.46 25.84
N ALA A 508 -7.08 -9.25 25.79
CA ALA A 508 -6.31 -8.03 25.55
C ALA A 508 -5.31 -7.70 26.67
N ALA A 509 -5.60 -8.09 27.91
CA ALA A 509 -4.71 -7.84 29.04
C ALA A 509 -3.50 -8.77 29.02
N ALA A 510 -3.72 -10.04 28.69
CA ALA A 510 -2.65 -11.02 28.53
C ALA A 510 -1.92 -10.93 27.18
N GLY A 511 -2.51 -10.24 26.20
CA GLY A 511 -2.05 -10.23 24.82
C GLY A 511 -2.14 -11.62 24.18
N SER A 512 -3.11 -12.43 24.58
CA SER A 512 -3.24 -13.84 24.16
C SER A 512 -4.55 -14.11 23.44
N PHE A 513 -4.59 -15.19 22.66
CA PHE A 513 -5.77 -15.64 21.95
C PHE A 513 -5.75 -17.15 21.78
N GLY A 514 -6.93 -17.76 21.74
CA GLY A 514 -7.11 -19.20 21.63
C GLY A 514 -7.74 -19.59 20.30
N THR A 515 -7.43 -20.78 19.81
CA THR A 515 -8.11 -21.38 18.66
C THR A 515 -9.15 -22.41 19.07
N THR A 516 -10.06 -22.75 18.17
CA THR A 516 -11.06 -23.83 18.34
C THR A 516 -10.44 -25.19 18.60
N GLU A 517 -9.18 -25.39 18.21
CA GLU A 517 -8.39 -26.60 18.47
C GLU A 517 -7.75 -26.59 19.88
N GLY A 518 -8.05 -25.58 20.70
CA GLY A 518 -7.53 -25.44 22.06
C GLY A 518 -6.08 -24.94 22.13
N VAL A 519 -5.55 -24.36 21.05
CA VAL A 519 -4.19 -23.81 21.03
C VAL A 519 -4.20 -22.40 21.61
N LEU A 520 -3.40 -22.16 22.64
CA LEU A 520 -3.18 -20.83 23.21
C LEU A 520 -1.97 -20.16 22.54
N LEU A 521 -2.13 -18.92 22.10
CA LEU A 521 -1.14 -18.12 21.39
C LEU A 521 -0.98 -16.76 22.06
N PHE A 522 0.20 -16.16 21.95
CA PHE A 522 0.51 -14.84 22.50
C PHE A 522 1.01 -13.91 21.41
N ALA A 523 0.29 -12.81 21.16
CA ALA A 523 0.73 -11.80 20.22
C ALA A 523 1.86 -10.95 20.82
N ASN A 524 2.75 -10.47 19.95
CA ASN A 524 3.87 -9.59 20.27
C ASN A 524 4.87 -10.19 21.26
N LYS A 525 5.04 -11.51 21.22
CA LYS A 525 6.03 -12.24 22.00
C LYS A 525 6.88 -13.14 21.10
N PRO A 526 8.20 -13.25 21.36
CA PRO A 526 8.98 -12.44 22.30
C PRO A 526 9.27 -11.01 21.79
N LEU A 527 9.00 -10.72 20.51
CA LEU A 527 9.20 -9.42 19.88
C LEU A 527 7.88 -8.90 19.27
N PRO A 528 7.73 -7.56 19.09
CA PRO A 528 6.61 -7.00 18.34
C PRO A 528 6.53 -7.59 16.93
N GLY A 529 5.33 -7.93 16.47
CA GLY A 529 5.13 -8.53 15.15
C GLY A 529 5.23 -10.07 15.12
N LEU A 530 5.52 -10.71 16.26
CA LEU A 530 5.55 -12.16 16.39
C LEU A 530 4.32 -12.69 17.12
N VAL A 531 3.92 -13.91 16.81
CA VAL A 531 3.03 -14.70 17.66
C VAL A 531 3.84 -15.84 18.26
N TYR A 532 3.76 -16.01 19.57
CA TYR A 532 4.40 -17.08 20.31
C TYR A 532 3.40 -18.18 20.65
N ARG A 533 3.82 -19.43 20.47
CA ARG A 533 3.09 -20.62 20.93
C ARG A 533 3.96 -21.38 21.94
N PRO A 534 3.54 -21.49 23.21
CA PRO A 534 4.26 -22.34 24.16
C PRO A 534 4.16 -23.81 23.78
N ALA A 535 5.15 -24.61 24.20
CA ALA A 535 5.05 -26.06 24.13
C ALA A 535 3.84 -26.55 24.95
N GLY A 536 3.18 -27.61 24.50
CA GLY A 536 2.01 -28.12 25.21
C GLY A 536 1.36 -29.32 24.53
N GLN A 537 0.23 -29.76 25.07
CA GLN A 537 -0.59 -30.82 24.48
C GLN A 537 -2.03 -30.34 24.30
N SER A 538 -2.62 -30.65 23.14
CA SER A 538 -4.05 -30.46 22.89
C SER A 538 -4.58 -31.62 22.06
N GLY A 539 -5.74 -32.17 22.43
CA GLY A 539 -6.40 -33.25 21.68
C GLY A 539 -5.55 -34.52 21.51
N GLY A 540 -4.68 -34.84 22.48
CA GLY A 540 -3.78 -36.01 22.41
C GLY A 540 -2.56 -35.84 21.51
N LYS A 541 -2.35 -34.63 20.95
CA LYS A 541 -1.15 -34.28 20.16
C LYS A 541 -0.24 -33.37 20.99
N SER A 542 1.04 -33.71 21.03
CA SER A 542 2.09 -32.85 21.59
C SER A 542 2.56 -31.86 20.53
N TRP A 543 2.70 -30.61 20.91
CA TRP A 543 3.21 -29.55 20.05
C TRP A 543 4.42 -28.91 20.69
N THR A 544 5.33 -28.49 19.83
CA THR A 544 6.57 -27.85 20.22
C THR A 544 6.35 -26.35 20.42
N GLU A 545 7.23 -25.74 21.20
CA GLU A 545 7.36 -24.29 21.26
C GLU A 545 7.59 -23.76 19.84
N GLY A 546 6.99 -22.61 19.51
CA GLY A 546 7.15 -22.02 18.19
C GLY A 546 6.87 -20.52 18.13
N VAL A 547 7.39 -19.89 17.09
CA VAL A 547 7.21 -18.47 16.80
C VAL A 547 6.72 -18.31 15.38
N LEU A 548 5.80 -17.37 15.22
CA LEU A 548 5.18 -17.03 13.96
C LEU A 548 5.51 -15.57 13.60
N LEU A 549 6.12 -15.35 12.44
CA LEU A 549 6.20 -14.01 11.86
C LEU A 549 4.95 -13.79 11.01
N GLU A 550 4.11 -12.84 11.42
CA GLU A 550 2.95 -12.45 10.62
C GLU A 550 3.32 -11.25 9.75
N VAL A 551 3.51 -11.53 8.46
CA VAL A 551 3.45 -10.52 7.41
C VAL A 551 2.06 -10.64 6.79
N LYS A 552 1.40 -9.54 6.48
CA LYS A 552 0.08 -9.63 5.82
C LYS A 552 0.17 -10.48 4.55
N GLY A 553 -0.54 -11.61 4.54
CA GLY A 553 -0.49 -12.58 3.45
C GLY A 553 0.46 -13.76 3.67
N LEU A 554 1.41 -13.69 4.60
CA LEU A 554 2.42 -14.73 4.86
C LEU A 554 2.64 -14.94 6.37
N LEU A 555 2.40 -16.17 6.81
CA LEU A 555 2.67 -16.67 8.14
C LEU A 555 3.87 -17.62 8.07
N TYR A 556 4.90 -17.32 8.84
CA TYR A 556 6.10 -18.15 8.89
C TYR A 556 6.24 -18.72 10.30
N VAL A 557 6.07 -20.03 10.47
CA VAL A 557 6.16 -20.71 11.77
C VAL A 557 7.43 -21.53 11.82
N MET A 558 8.13 -21.48 12.95
CA MET A 558 9.13 -22.51 13.27
C MET A 558 8.82 -23.11 14.63
N GLY A 559 9.09 -24.41 14.77
CA GLY A 559 8.99 -25.11 16.03
C GLY A 559 10.28 -25.81 16.42
N SER A 560 10.66 -25.75 17.70
CA SER A 560 11.75 -26.53 18.30
C SER A 560 11.18 -27.57 19.26
N GLY A 561 11.22 -28.85 18.88
CA GLY A 561 10.76 -29.96 19.72
C GLY A 561 11.71 -30.33 20.84
N ASP A 562 11.28 -31.28 21.68
CA ASP A 562 12.12 -31.89 22.72
C ASP A 562 13.44 -32.37 22.09
N ALA A 563 14.53 -31.73 22.50
CA ALA A 563 15.94 -31.92 22.18
C ALA A 563 16.38 -32.06 20.70
N ASN A 564 15.56 -32.50 19.73
CA ASN A 564 16.10 -33.03 18.47
C ASN A 564 15.28 -32.81 17.17
N GLN A 565 14.12 -32.12 17.16
CA GLN A 565 13.38 -31.86 15.91
C GLN A 565 13.14 -30.37 15.67
N ALA A 566 13.69 -29.85 14.58
CA ALA A 566 13.38 -28.52 14.06
C ALA A 566 12.34 -28.64 12.95
N SER A 567 11.29 -27.81 13.01
CA SER A 567 10.24 -27.73 12.00
C SER A 567 10.12 -26.32 11.42
N LEU A 568 9.81 -26.25 10.14
CA LEU A 568 9.55 -25.03 9.39
C LEU A 568 8.17 -25.17 8.73
N ILE A 569 7.32 -24.16 8.90
CA ILE A 569 6.03 -24.07 8.21
C ILE A 569 5.96 -22.72 7.52
N LEU A 570 5.77 -22.76 6.21
CA LEU A 570 5.42 -21.60 5.41
C LEU A 570 3.92 -21.68 5.15
N ALA A 571 3.17 -20.69 5.60
CA ALA A 571 1.74 -20.58 5.37
C ALA A 571 1.43 -19.26 4.66
N LEU A 572 0.69 -19.32 3.56
CA LEU A 572 0.32 -18.19 2.73
C LEU A 572 -1.18 -17.98 2.83
N GLN A 573 -1.61 -16.83 3.35
CA GLN A 573 -3.02 -16.52 3.53
C GLN A 573 -3.75 -16.54 2.18
N LYS A 574 -4.89 -17.22 2.13
CA LYS A 574 -5.74 -17.25 0.93
C LYS A 574 -6.33 -15.85 0.65
N PRO A 575 -6.51 -15.47 -0.64
CA PRO A 575 -7.09 -14.20 -1.05
C PRO A 575 -8.47 -13.90 -0.47
#